data_AF-A0A5N5KWA7-F1
#
_entry.id   AF-A0A5N5KWA7-F1
#
_cell.length_a   1.000
_cell.length_b   1.000
_cell.length_c   1.000
_cell.angle_alpha   90.00
_cell.angle_beta   90.00
_cell.angle_gamma   90.00
#
_symmetry.space_group_name_H-M   'P 1'
#
loop_
_entity.id
_entity.type
_entity.pdbx_description
1 polymer ?
#
loop_
_entity_poly.entity_id
_entity_poly.type
_entity_poly.pdbx_seq_one_letter_code
_entity_poly.pdbx_strand_id
1 'polypeptide(L)'
;MHRTFLRHYHRTLVANRAAKPCDVFINHRGIDTKRTVATLLYDHLYRLNLHPFLDSKNMKPGDKLFDNINGAIRKCKVIPIFCDVKPSQLGVVDNGKCAMEDIRRFNWALEEAKYTVGLTFDSLKGNWSDVVTSASDNVIKTLSEMEGEKKMQRRKTPPILHV
;
A
#
# COMPACT_ATOMS: atom_id res chain seq x y z
N MET A 1 8.35 8.78 -21.78
CA MET A 1 8.63 9.63 -20.60
C MET A 1 8.91 8.85 -19.30
N HIS A 2 8.67 7.53 -19.23
CA HIS A 2 8.85 6.71 -18.01
C HIS A 2 10.30 6.48 -17.53
N ARG A 3 11.25 6.20 -18.45
CA ARG A 3 12.60 5.75 -18.10
C ARG A 3 13.42 6.78 -17.30
N THR A 4 13.30 8.06 -17.65
CA THR A 4 14.08 9.14 -17.02
C THR A 4 13.56 9.46 -15.62
N PHE A 5 12.23 9.40 -15.43
CA PHE A 5 11.57 9.57 -14.13
C PHE A 5 11.95 8.45 -13.16
N LEU A 6 11.83 7.19 -13.60
CA LEU A 6 12.26 6.02 -12.82
C LEU A 6 13.75 6.09 -12.44
N ARG A 7 14.62 6.53 -13.36
CA ARG A 7 16.06 6.68 -13.09
C ARG A 7 16.36 7.79 -12.08
N HIS A 8 15.64 8.92 -12.14
CA HIS A 8 15.81 10.02 -11.20
C HIS A 8 15.27 9.66 -9.80
N TYR A 9 14.12 8.99 -9.75
CA TYR A 9 13.54 8.47 -8.52
C TYR A 9 14.42 7.40 -7.87
N HIS A 10 14.91 6.42 -8.66
CA HIS A 10 15.83 5.39 -8.19
C HIS A 10 17.10 5.99 -7.58
N ARG A 11 17.63 7.07 -8.17
CA ARG A 11 18.80 7.79 -7.61
C ARG A 11 18.51 8.48 -6.28
N THR A 12 17.29 9.00 -6.11
CA THR A 12 16.85 9.68 -4.88
C THR A 12 16.57 8.69 -3.76
N LEU A 13 15.97 7.53 -4.08
CA LEU A 13 15.70 6.45 -3.13
C LEU A 13 16.97 5.80 -2.58
N VAL A 14 17.97 5.54 -3.43
CA VAL A 14 19.22 4.87 -3.00
C VAL A 14 20.00 5.74 -1.99
N ALA A 15 19.87 7.06 -2.05
CA ALA A 15 20.63 7.98 -1.20
C ALA A 15 20.12 8.13 0.26
N ASN A 16 18.88 7.70 0.59
CA ASN A 16 18.24 7.94 1.90
C ASN A 16 18.04 6.67 2.76
N ARG A 17 18.66 5.55 2.39
CA ARG A 17 18.33 4.18 2.84
C ARG A 17 18.89 3.70 4.19
N ALA A 18 19.23 4.59 5.10
CA ALA A 18 19.55 4.13 6.45
C ALA A 18 18.27 3.63 7.17
N ALA A 19 18.07 2.31 7.17
CA ALA A 19 17.29 1.52 8.15
C ALA A 19 15.75 1.54 8.12
N LYS A 20 15.07 1.30 6.98
CA LYS A 20 13.65 0.89 7.00
C LYS A 20 13.41 -0.47 6.36
N PRO A 21 12.82 -1.44 7.10
CA PRO A 21 12.70 -2.83 6.64
C PRO A 21 11.58 -3.06 5.60
N CYS A 22 10.65 -2.10 5.42
CA CYS A 22 9.54 -2.21 4.48
C CYS A 22 9.10 -0.82 4.01
N ASP A 23 8.94 -0.66 2.70
CA ASP A 23 8.43 0.58 2.07
C ASP A 23 6.97 0.45 1.63
N VAL A 24 6.52 -0.78 1.34
CA VAL A 24 5.17 -1.05 0.80
C VAL A 24 4.59 -2.29 1.47
N PHE A 25 3.42 -2.17 2.11
CA PHE A 25 2.67 -3.31 2.64
C PHE A 25 1.54 -3.69 1.67
N ILE A 26 1.54 -4.93 1.19
CA ILE A 26 0.52 -5.47 0.30
C ILE A 26 -0.37 -6.40 1.11
N ASN A 27 -1.55 -5.91 1.46
CA ASN A 27 -2.61 -6.73 2.04
C ASN A 27 -3.43 -7.36 0.91
N HIS A 28 -3.50 -8.69 0.89
CA HIS A 28 -4.31 -9.43 -0.06
C HIS A 28 -4.86 -10.69 0.61
N ARG A 29 -6.18 -10.85 0.58
CA ARG A 29 -6.87 -12.07 1.04
C ARG A 29 -7.58 -12.74 -0.12
N GLY A 30 -7.38 -14.04 -0.24
CA GLY A 30 -7.84 -14.85 -1.37
C GLY A 30 -6.92 -16.05 -1.54
N ILE A 31 -7.28 -16.99 -2.40
CA ILE A 31 -6.44 -18.16 -2.69
C ILE A 31 -5.08 -17.66 -3.23
N ASP A 32 -4.00 -17.95 -2.51
CA ASP A 32 -2.64 -17.55 -2.91
C ASP A 32 -2.21 -18.37 -4.11
N THR A 33 -2.36 -17.80 -5.31
CA THR A 33 -1.79 -18.35 -6.53
C THR A 33 -0.67 -17.42 -7.02
N LYS A 34 0.32 -17.98 -7.71
CA LYS A 34 1.37 -17.21 -8.39
C LYS A 34 0.84 -16.26 -9.49
N ARG A 35 -0.46 -16.28 -9.77
CA ARG A 35 -1.12 -15.53 -10.84
C ARG A 35 -2.04 -14.41 -10.30
N THR A 36 -1.98 -14.09 -9.01
CA THR A 36 -2.75 -12.97 -8.46
C THR A 36 -2.06 -11.62 -8.76
N VAL A 37 -2.85 -10.55 -8.79
CA VAL A 37 -2.34 -9.17 -8.93
C VAL A 37 -1.32 -8.88 -7.83
N ALA A 38 -1.56 -9.40 -6.62
CA ALA A 38 -0.69 -9.21 -5.46
C ALA A 38 0.71 -9.79 -5.65
N THR A 39 0.83 -11.04 -6.15
CA THR A 39 2.15 -11.64 -6.40
C THR A 39 2.88 -10.92 -7.56
N LEU A 40 2.17 -10.58 -8.64
CA LEU A 40 2.78 -9.85 -9.76
C LEU A 40 3.26 -8.45 -9.35
N LEU A 41 2.46 -7.75 -8.54
CA LEU A 41 2.81 -6.44 -7.99
C LEU A 41 4.01 -6.54 -7.05
N TYR A 42 4.03 -7.53 -6.15
CA TYR A 42 5.18 -7.79 -5.28
C TYR A 42 6.47 -7.96 -6.09
N ASP A 43 6.46 -8.87 -7.08
CA ASP A 43 7.64 -9.16 -7.89
C ASP A 43 8.09 -7.93 -8.69
N HIS A 44 7.14 -7.16 -9.23
CA HIS A 44 7.44 -5.95 -9.99
C HIS A 44 8.07 -4.85 -9.11
N LEU A 45 7.50 -4.57 -7.94
CA LEU A 45 8.05 -3.61 -6.98
C LEU A 45 9.44 -4.04 -6.48
N TYR A 46 9.63 -5.34 -6.22
CA TYR A 46 10.94 -5.88 -5.83
C TYR A 46 11.99 -5.67 -6.93
N ARG A 47 11.65 -5.90 -8.20
CA ARG A 47 12.53 -5.61 -9.36
C ARG A 47 12.84 -4.12 -9.53
N LEU A 48 11.95 -3.25 -9.06
CA LEU A 48 12.17 -1.81 -8.96
C LEU A 48 12.98 -1.40 -7.73
N ASN A 49 13.56 -2.38 -7.01
CA ASN A 49 14.41 -2.20 -5.84
C ASN A 49 13.65 -1.55 -4.66
N LEU A 50 12.34 -1.72 -4.59
CA LEU A 50 11.53 -1.40 -3.40
C LEU A 50 11.48 -2.62 -2.48
N HIS A 51 11.13 -2.41 -1.20
CA HIS A 51 10.97 -3.48 -0.22
C HIS A 51 9.48 -3.70 0.09
N PRO A 52 8.75 -4.45 -0.76
CA PRO A 52 7.38 -4.83 -0.47
C PRO A 52 7.34 -5.94 0.58
N PHE A 53 6.30 -5.91 1.41
CA PHE A 53 5.92 -6.98 2.33
C PHE A 53 4.55 -7.49 1.91
N LEU A 54 4.40 -8.81 1.69
CA LEU A 54 3.14 -9.42 1.27
C LEU A 54 2.51 -10.19 2.44
N ASP A 55 1.36 -9.72 2.94
CA ASP A 55 0.69 -10.27 4.13
C ASP A 55 0.60 -11.81 4.11
N SER A 56 0.08 -12.39 3.01
CA SER A 56 -0.13 -13.84 2.88
C SER A 56 1.14 -14.69 2.93
N LYS A 57 2.30 -14.15 2.55
CA LYS A 57 3.57 -14.88 2.50
C LYS A 57 4.44 -14.62 3.72
N ASN A 58 4.31 -13.44 4.32
CA ASN A 58 5.26 -12.94 5.30
C ASN A 58 4.73 -12.94 6.74
N MET A 59 3.44 -13.22 6.95
CA MET A 59 2.85 -13.32 8.30
C MET A 59 2.36 -14.73 8.62
N LYS A 60 2.60 -15.17 9.86
CA LYS A 60 2.05 -16.42 10.43
C LYS A 60 1.01 -16.11 11.50
N PRO A 61 0.01 -16.99 11.70
CA PRO A 61 -0.87 -16.89 12.87
C PRO A 61 -0.04 -16.85 14.16
N GLY A 62 -0.22 -15.80 14.98
CA GLY A 62 0.50 -15.63 16.25
C GLY A 62 1.61 -14.56 16.26
N ASP A 63 1.94 -13.96 15.10
CA ASP A 63 2.83 -12.79 15.09
C ASP A 63 2.19 -11.63 15.89
N LYS A 64 2.95 -11.04 16.83
CA LYS A 64 2.49 -9.91 17.67
C LYS A 64 2.43 -8.63 16.83
N LEU A 65 1.36 -8.56 16.05
CA LEU A 65 1.14 -7.58 15.01
C LEU A 65 0.76 -6.20 15.58
N PHE A 66 -0.11 -6.18 16.59
CA PHE A 66 -0.86 -4.98 16.99
C PHE A 66 -0.01 -3.81 17.48
N ASP A 67 1.06 -4.06 18.25
CA ASP A 67 1.77 -2.99 18.96
C ASP A 67 2.68 -2.17 18.03
N ASN A 68 3.29 -2.81 17.03
CA ASN A 68 4.21 -2.15 16.09
C ASN A 68 3.51 -1.61 14.83
N ILE A 69 2.32 -2.13 14.51
CA ILE A 69 1.65 -1.87 13.22
C ILE A 69 0.70 -0.70 13.28
N ASN A 70 0.08 -0.43 14.43
CA ASN A 70 -0.78 0.75 14.56
C ASN A 70 -0.02 2.05 14.31
N GLY A 71 1.22 2.17 14.80
CA GLY A 71 2.06 3.34 14.56
C GLY A 71 2.56 3.45 13.12
N ALA A 72 2.89 2.31 12.50
CA ALA A 72 3.39 2.25 11.12
C ALA A 72 2.27 2.49 10.10
N ILE A 73 1.14 1.78 10.22
CA ILE A 73 -0.04 1.91 9.33
C ILE A 73 -0.61 3.33 9.37
N ARG A 74 -0.69 3.98 10.54
CA ARG A 74 -1.19 5.36 10.64
C ARG A 74 -0.39 6.37 9.80
N LYS A 75 0.84 6.04 9.41
CA LYS A 75 1.71 6.89 8.58
C LYS A 75 1.76 6.44 7.11
N CYS A 76 1.06 5.36 6.76
CA CYS A 76 0.98 4.85 5.40
C CYS A 76 -0.11 5.60 4.63
N LYS A 77 0.15 5.87 3.34
CA LYS A 77 -0.93 6.16 2.38
C LYS A 77 -1.49 4.83 1.87
N VAL A 78 -2.80 4.75 1.66
CA VAL A 78 -3.50 3.53 1.22
C VAL A 78 -3.87 3.65 -0.25
N ILE A 79 -3.63 2.60 -1.03
CA ILE A 79 -4.00 2.52 -2.45
C ILE A 79 -4.84 1.25 -2.65
N PRO A 80 -6.17 1.34 -2.77
CA PRO A 80 -7.01 0.17 -2.99
C PRO A 80 -6.92 -0.31 -4.44
N ILE A 81 -6.90 -1.63 -4.62
CA ILE A 81 -7.09 -2.31 -5.90
C ILE A 81 -8.34 -3.16 -5.78
N PHE A 82 -9.40 -2.76 -6.49
CA PHE A 82 -10.67 -3.46 -6.51
C PHE A 82 -10.65 -4.49 -7.65
N CYS A 83 -10.33 -5.74 -7.32
CA CYS A 83 -10.29 -6.85 -8.26
C CYS A 83 -11.66 -7.52 -8.34
N ASP A 84 -12.25 -7.61 -9.54
CA ASP A 84 -13.53 -8.27 -9.83
C ASP A 84 -14.73 -7.74 -9.04
N VAL A 85 -14.58 -6.58 -8.42
CA VAL A 85 -15.60 -5.91 -7.61
C VAL A 85 -15.58 -4.42 -7.89
N LYS A 86 -16.76 -3.81 -8.02
CA LYS A 86 -16.87 -2.35 -8.09
C LYS A 86 -16.84 -1.78 -6.67
N PRO A 87 -16.23 -0.60 -6.43
CA PRO A 87 -16.28 0.05 -5.13
C PRO A 87 -17.71 0.17 -4.59
N SER A 88 -18.67 0.54 -5.44
CA SER A 88 -20.09 0.65 -5.05
C SER A 88 -20.73 -0.65 -4.55
N GLN A 89 -20.13 -1.81 -4.84
CA GLN A 89 -20.61 -3.12 -4.38
C GLN A 89 -20.00 -3.52 -3.02
N LEU A 90 -19.07 -2.74 -2.47
CA LEU A 90 -18.51 -3.02 -1.15
C LEU A 90 -19.57 -2.84 -0.06
N GLY A 91 -19.72 -3.85 0.78
CA GLY A 91 -20.62 -3.84 1.92
C GLY A 91 -20.35 -5.04 2.82
N VAL A 92 -20.71 -4.90 4.09
CA VAL A 92 -20.63 -6.01 5.05
C VAL A 92 -21.92 -6.81 4.95
N VAL A 93 -21.80 -8.11 4.70
CA VAL A 93 -22.94 -9.03 4.82
C VAL A 93 -22.96 -9.55 6.25
N ASP A 94 -24.06 -9.29 6.98
CA ASP A 94 -24.25 -9.81 8.32
C ASP A 94 -24.69 -11.28 8.26
N ASN A 95 -23.79 -12.17 8.70
CA ASN A 95 -24.03 -13.61 8.79
C ASN A 95 -24.35 -14.06 10.23
N GLY A 96 -24.59 -13.14 11.17
CA GLY A 96 -24.89 -13.41 12.58
C GLY A 96 -23.70 -13.91 13.41
N LYS A 97 -22.47 -13.87 12.87
CA LYS A 97 -21.25 -14.40 13.50
C LYS A 97 -20.37 -13.35 14.17
N CYS A 98 -20.69 -12.06 14.00
CA CYS A 98 -19.85 -10.94 14.41
C CYS A 98 -20.66 -10.01 15.32
N ALA A 99 -20.00 -9.36 16.28
CA ALA A 99 -20.64 -8.38 17.15
C ALA A 99 -21.13 -7.17 16.32
N MET A 100 -22.25 -6.56 16.71
CA MET A 100 -22.81 -5.41 15.99
C MET A 100 -21.83 -4.23 15.93
N GLU A 101 -21.02 -4.04 16.96
CA GLU A 101 -20.00 -2.99 17.02
C GLU A 101 -18.94 -3.18 15.92
N ASP A 102 -18.55 -4.42 15.66
CA ASP A 102 -17.57 -4.74 14.62
C ASP A 102 -18.19 -4.64 13.23
N ILE A 103 -19.45 -5.07 13.04
CA ILE A 103 -20.19 -4.86 11.79
C ILE A 103 -20.25 -3.36 11.46
N ARG A 104 -20.53 -2.50 12.44
CA ARG A 104 -20.56 -1.04 12.25
C ARG A 104 -19.19 -0.50 11.87
N ARG A 105 -18.12 -0.94 12.55
CA ARG A 105 -16.73 -0.56 12.21
C ARG A 105 -16.35 -0.98 10.79
N PHE A 106 -16.67 -2.20 10.39
CA PHE A 106 -16.37 -2.70 9.04
C PHE A 106 -17.15 -1.94 7.97
N ASN A 107 -18.41 -1.60 8.22
CA ASN A 107 -19.19 -0.78 7.29
C ASN A 107 -18.56 0.60 7.09
N TRP A 108 -18.12 1.27 8.16
CA TRP A 108 -17.41 2.55 8.05
C TRP A 108 -16.10 2.43 7.27
N ALA A 109 -15.30 1.39 7.54
CA ALA A 109 -14.05 1.15 6.82
C ALA A 109 -14.29 0.89 5.32
N LEU A 110 -15.30 0.10 4.97
CA LEU A 110 -15.66 -0.12 3.57
C LEU A 110 -16.18 1.15 2.91
N GLU A 111 -16.98 1.95 3.62
CA GLU A 111 -17.49 3.23 3.11
C GLU A 111 -16.35 4.20 2.78
N GLU A 112 -15.37 4.35 3.67
CA GLU A 112 -14.16 5.14 3.41
C GLU A 112 -13.39 4.60 2.19
N ALA A 113 -13.27 3.26 2.09
CA ALA A 113 -12.58 2.63 0.97
C ALA A 113 -13.27 2.88 -0.38
N LYS A 114 -14.62 2.97 -0.43
CA LYS A 114 -15.37 3.26 -1.67
C LYS A 114 -14.96 4.58 -2.30
N TYR A 115 -14.69 5.58 -1.47
CA TYR A 115 -14.36 6.94 -1.90
C TYR A 115 -12.85 7.20 -1.94
N THR A 116 -12.04 6.20 -1.57
CA THR A 116 -10.59 6.29 -1.73
C THR A 116 -10.22 6.05 -3.19
N VAL A 117 -9.42 6.94 -3.77
CA VAL A 117 -8.93 6.80 -5.14
C VAL A 117 -8.11 5.51 -5.26
N GLY A 118 -8.55 4.60 -6.13
CA GLY A 118 -7.92 3.31 -6.34
C GLY A 118 -7.96 2.85 -7.79
N LEU A 119 -7.52 1.62 -8.01
CA LEU A 119 -7.57 0.95 -9.31
C LEU A 119 -8.67 -0.09 -9.33
N THR A 120 -9.46 -0.14 -10.39
CA THR A 120 -10.40 -1.24 -10.63
C THR A 120 -9.79 -2.19 -11.66
N PHE A 121 -9.92 -3.48 -11.44
CA PHE A 121 -9.36 -4.51 -12.32
C PHE A 121 -10.34 -5.66 -12.49
N ASP A 122 -10.56 -6.08 -13.73
CA ASP A 122 -11.33 -7.27 -14.10
C ASP A 122 -10.33 -8.35 -14.51
N SER A 123 -10.27 -9.46 -13.79
CA SER A 123 -9.28 -10.52 -13.99
C SER A 123 -9.53 -11.36 -15.25
N LEU A 124 -10.76 -11.31 -15.80
CA LEU A 124 -11.14 -12.04 -17.00
C LEU A 124 -10.91 -11.24 -18.28
N LYS A 125 -11.08 -9.91 -18.22
CA LYS A 125 -11.02 -9.02 -19.39
C LYS A 125 -9.82 -8.06 -19.37
N GLY A 126 -9.27 -7.81 -18.20
CA GLY A 126 -8.23 -6.80 -17.99
C GLY A 126 -6.83 -7.26 -18.35
N ASN A 127 -5.96 -6.28 -18.62
CA ASN A 127 -4.54 -6.52 -18.84
C ASN A 127 -3.78 -6.48 -17.51
N TRP A 128 -3.21 -7.63 -17.12
CA TRP A 128 -2.41 -7.81 -15.91
C TRP A 128 -1.18 -6.90 -15.86
N SER A 129 -0.53 -6.65 -17.00
CA SER A 129 0.64 -5.78 -17.06
C SER A 129 0.26 -4.32 -16.78
N ASP A 130 -0.89 -3.88 -17.28
CA ASP A 130 -1.34 -2.50 -17.15
C ASP A 130 -1.73 -2.20 -15.70
N VAL A 131 -2.44 -3.11 -15.03
CA VAL A 131 -2.79 -2.92 -13.60
C VAL A 131 -1.55 -2.93 -12.71
N VAL A 132 -0.59 -3.82 -12.96
CA VAL A 132 0.66 -3.89 -12.18
C VAL A 132 1.52 -2.65 -12.39
N THR A 133 1.63 -2.18 -13.63
CA THR A 133 2.38 -0.96 -13.97
C THR A 133 1.72 0.25 -13.31
N SER A 134 0.40 0.40 -13.48
CA SER A 134 -0.37 1.51 -12.90
C SER A 134 -0.29 1.54 -11.37
N ALA A 135 -0.40 0.37 -10.72
CA ALA A 135 -0.26 0.25 -9.28
C ALA A 135 1.14 0.66 -8.81
N SER A 136 2.17 0.21 -9.54
CA SER A 136 3.57 0.54 -9.22
C SER A 136 3.86 2.03 -9.38
N ASP A 137 3.34 2.65 -10.44
CA ASP A 137 3.48 4.09 -10.66
C ASP A 137 2.80 4.91 -9.54
N ASN A 138 1.60 4.51 -9.12
CA ASN A 138 0.91 5.15 -7.99
C ASN A 138 1.68 5.02 -6.68
N VAL A 139 2.28 3.86 -6.41
CA VAL A 139 3.14 3.63 -5.24
C VAL A 139 4.38 4.53 -5.29
N ILE A 140 5.07 4.58 -6.43
CA ILE A 140 6.29 5.39 -6.61
C ILE A 140 5.99 6.89 -6.45
N LYS A 141 4.90 7.36 -7.06
CA LYS A 141 4.44 8.74 -6.91
C LYS A 141 4.14 9.06 -5.45
N THR A 142 3.39 8.19 -4.79
CA THR A 142 3.03 8.31 -3.37
C THR A 142 4.26 8.42 -2.47
N LEU A 143 5.23 7.53 -2.65
CA LEU A 143 6.48 7.53 -1.89
C LEU A 143 7.28 8.82 -2.13
N SER A 144 7.34 9.29 -3.38
CA SER A 144 8.00 10.56 -3.74
C SER A 144 7.40 11.75 -3.01
N GLU A 145 6.07 11.84 -2.98
CA GLU A 145 5.35 12.91 -2.27
C GLU A 145 5.64 12.89 -0.78
N MET A 146 5.60 11.71 -0.16
CA MET A 146 5.88 11.51 1.26
C MET A 146 7.32 11.90 1.65
N GLU A 147 8.30 11.71 0.75
CA GLU A 147 9.67 12.19 0.95
C GLU A 147 9.77 13.73 0.86
N GLY A 148 9.05 14.33 -0.10
CA GLY A 148 8.99 15.79 -0.25
C GLY A 148 8.43 16.50 0.98
N GLU A 149 7.33 15.98 1.53
CA GLU A 149 6.68 16.49 2.75
C GLU A 149 7.65 16.48 3.96
N LYS A 150 8.41 15.39 4.15
CA LYS A 150 9.40 15.28 5.24
C LYS A 150 10.53 16.29 5.10
N LYS A 151 11.06 16.51 3.89
CA LYS A 151 12.12 17.50 3.64
C LYS A 151 11.65 18.92 3.95
N MET A 152 10.40 19.25 3.62
CA MET A 152 9.80 20.55 3.94
C MET A 152 9.64 20.74 5.46
N GLN A 153 9.22 19.71 6.20
CA GLN A 153 9.10 19.76 7.66
C GLN A 153 10.45 19.99 8.36
N ARG A 154 11.52 19.33 7.89
CA ARG A 154 12.89 19.52 8.45
C ARG A 154 13.44 20.93 8.24
N ARG A 155 13.04 21.62 7.16
CA ARG A 155 13.47 23.02 6.89
C ARG A 155 12.76 24.04 7.78
N LYS A 156 11.61 23.69 8.38
CA LYS A 156 10.82 24.59 9.23
C LYS A 156 11.21 24.54 10.71
N THR A 157 12.05 23.59 11.13
CA THR A 157 12.51 23.47 12.52
C THR A 157 13.77 24.33 12.71
N PRO A 158 13.75 25.39 13.53
CA PRO A 158 14.94 26.20 13.78
C PRO A 158 16.01 25.37 14.51
N PRO A 159 17.31 25.58 14.23
CA PRO A 159 18.36 24.92 15.00
C PRO A 159 18.24 25.37 16.46
N ILE A 160 18.13 24.41 17.38
CA ILE A 160 18.29 24.67 18.80
C ILE A 160 19.77 25.00 19.01
N LEU A 161 20.10 26.29 19.11
CA LEU A 161 21.39 26.70 19.66
C LEU A 161 21.35 26.38 21.16
N HIS A 162 22.06 25.32 21.55
CA HIS A 162 22.49 25.19 22.94
C HIS A 162 23.54 26.27 23.18
N VAL A 163 23.20 27.24 24.02
CA VAL A 163 24.12 28.20 24.65
C VAL A 163 24.68 27.56 25.90
#